data_AF-A0A2V6SDZ5-F1
#
_entry.id   AF-A0A2V6SDZ5-F1
#
_cell.length_a   1.000
_cell.length_b   1.000
_cell.length_c   1.000
_cell.angle_alpha   90.00
_cell.angle_beta   90.00
_cell.angle_gamma   90.00
#
_symmetry.space_group_name_H-M   'P 1'
#
loop_
_entity.id
_entity.type
_entity.pdbx_description
1 polymer ?
#
loop_
_entity_poly.entity_id
_entity_poly.type
_entity_poly.pdbx_seq_one_letter_code
_entity_poly.pdbx_strand_id
1 'polypeptide(L)'
;LLDPAGPLDPTSRAGLVNVLQAQVADRARTVGRSGYRVALEPGHYYWGSNGLVVERAVELLTAFRTAGRPELRDAGLDQLHYILGRNGLGKSFVTGLGTDPPSRPYHQPSLTHPRRLVLPGLLVGGPNAKGAGVTGRWPARAYRDEDRLYGVNDPAIYWTAALAHALALVQAAP
;
A
#
# COMPACT_ATOMS: atom_id res chain seq x y z
N LEU A 1 -12.13 -16.13 7.44
CA LEU A 1 -12.54 -15.99 6.02
C LEU A 1 -11.74 -16.90 5.10
N LEU A 2 -10.41 -16.81 5.11
CA LEU A 2 -9.53 -17.57 4.22
C LEU A 2 -9.39 -19.06 4.58
N ASP A 3 -9.71 -19.44 5.81
CA ASP A 3 -9.77 -20.84 6.25
C ASP A 3 -11.22 -21.37 6.15
N PRO A 4 -11.52 -22.28 5.20
CA PRO A 4 -12.85 -22.89 5.08
C PRO A 4 -13.22 -23.75 6.30
N ALA A 5 -12.25 -24.35 7.00
CA ALA A 5 -12.45 -25.17 8.19
C ALA A 5 -12.55 -24.34 9.48
N GLY A 6 -12.32 -23.03 9.40
CA GLY A 6 -12.40 -22.12 10.53
C GLY A 6 -13.82 -22.01 11.14
N PRO A 7 -13.95 -21.42 12.33
CA PRO A 7 -15.14 -21.51 13.19
C PRO A 7 -16.38 -20.71 12.71
N LEU A 8 -16.28 -20.02 11.56
CA LEU A 8 -17.38 -19.22 11.04
C LEU A 8 -18.44 -20.11 10.38
N ASP A 9 -19.69 -19.98 10.83
CA ASP A 9 -20.83 -20.67 10.21
C ASP A 9 -21.02 -20.24 8.73
N PRO A 10 -21.66 -21.09 7.91
CA PRO A 10 -21.78 -20.82 6.47
C PRO A 10 -22.50 -19.51 6.13
N THR A 11 -23.52 -19.13 6.91
CA THR A 11 -24.32 -17.93 6.64
C THR A 11 -23.52 -16.67 6.94
N SER A 12 -22.88 -16.60 8.12
CA SER A 12 -22.00 -15.48 8.47
C SER A 12 -20.83 -15.35 7.52
N ARG A 13 -20.23 -16.48 7.12
CA ARG A 13 -19.15 -16.51 6.13
C ARG A 13 -19.59 -15.94 4.79
N ALA A 14 -20.73 -16.38 4.25
CA ALA A 14 -21.27 -15.87 3.01
C ALA A 14 -21.56 -14.37 3.08
N GLY A 15 -22.14 -13.90 4.20
CA GLY A 15 -22.39 -12.48 4.45
C GLY A 15 -21.12 -11.63 4.40
N LEU A 16 -20.08 -12.04 5.13
CA LEU A 16 -18.79 -11.35 5.14
C LEU A 16 -18.09 -11.36 3.76
N VAL A 17 -18.16 -12.48 3.04
CA VAL A 17 -17.63 -12.56 1.67
C VAL A 17 -18.38 -11.59 0.75
N ASN A 18 -19.71 -11.50 0.83
CA ASN A 18 -20.49 -10.58 0.01
C ASN A 18 -20.14 -9.11 0.29
N VAL A 19 -19.97 -8.72 1.56
CA VAL A 19 -19.53 -7.37 1.95
C VAL A 19 -18.15 -7.07 1.36
N LEU A 20 -17.21 -8.01 1.49
CA LEU A 20 -15.87 -7.86 0.92
C LEU A 20 -15.93 -7.71 -0.61
N GLN A 21 -16.72 -8.52 -1.30
CA GLN A 21 -16.88 -8.46 -2.76
C GLN A 21 -17.43 -7.10 -3.22
N ALA A 22 -18.42 -6.56 -2.50
CA ALA A 22 -18.97 -5.24 -2.80
C ALA A 22 -17.93 -4.13 -2.62
N GLN A 23 -17.13 -4.19 -1.56
CA GLN A 23 -16.08 -3.22 -1.28
C GLN A 23 -14.94 -3.26 -2.32
N VAL A 24 -14.51 -4.44 -2.76
CA VAL A 24 -13.44 -4.54 -3.76
C VAL A 24 -13.90 -4.21 -5.18
N ALA A 25 -15.19 -4.30 -5.48
CA ALA A 25 -15.73 -3.88 -6.77
C ALA A 25 -15.50 -2.39 -7.02
N ASP A 26 -15.64 -1.55 -5.99
CA ASP A 26 -15.33 -0.12 -6.10
C ASP A 26 -13.84 0.13 -6.34
N ARG A 27 -12.98 -0.60 -5.62
CA ARG A 27 -11.52 -0.51 -5.78
C ARG A 27 -11.09 -0.91 -7.19
N ALA A 28 -11.65 -1.98 -7.73
CA ALA A 28 -11.38 -2.41 -9.11
C ALA A 28 -11.80 -1.35 -10.14
N ARG A 29 -12.92 -0.64 -9.93
CA ARG A 29 -13.29 0.52 -10.78
C ARG A 29 -12.26 1.64 -10.69
N THR A 30 -11.78 1.96 -9.49
CA THR A 30 -10.75 2.98 -9.29
C THR A 30 -9.42 2.58 -9.95
N VAL A 31 -9.03 1.31 -9.85
CA VAL A 31 -7.87 0.76 -10.59
C VAL A 31 -8.01 0.98 -12.09
N GLY A 32 -9.17 0.68 -12.67
CA GLY A 32 -9.44 0.84 -14.10
C GLY A 32 -9.41 2.30 -14.60
N ARG A 33 -9.64 3.27 -13.71
CA ARG A 33 -9.59 4.71 -14.01
C ARG A 33 -8.23 5.34 -13.74
N SER A 34 -7.31 4.59 -13.13
CA SER A 34 -6.01 5.09 -12.68
C SER A 34 -4.93 4.74 -13.69
N GLY A 35 -4.20 5.75 -14.20
CA GLY A 35 -3.08 5.53 -15.13
C GLY A 35 -1.94 4.70 -14.54
N TYR A 36 -1.80 4.68 -13.21
CA TYR A 36 -0.82 3.85 -12.49
C TYR A 36 -1.45 2.57 -11.88
N ARG A 37 -2.72 2.29 -12.21
CA ARG A 37 -3.50 1.16 -11.66
C ARG A 37 -3.63 1.16 -10.13
N VAL A 38 -3.36 2.30 -9.47
CA VAL A 38 -3.51 2.43 -8.03
C VAL A 38 -4.97 2.73 -7.70
N ALA A 39 -5.50 2.06 -6.69
CA ALA A 39 -6.88 2.21 -6.25
C ALA A 39 -7.10 3.49 -5.41
N LEU A 40 -6.30 4.56 -5.61
CA LEU A 40 -6.42 5.86 -4.94
C LEU A 40 -7.17 6.87 -5.82
N GLU A 41 -7.85 7.81 -5.15
CA GLU A 41 -8.44 9.00 -5.78
C GLU A 41 -7.66 10.24 -5.33
N PRO A 42 -7.78 11.40 -6.00
CA PRO A 42 -7.05 12.61 -5.60
C PRO A 42 -7.19 12.99 -4.12
N GLY A 43 -8.37 12.76 -3.51
CA GLY A 43 -8.63 13.04 -2.09
C GLY A 43 -7.96 12.06 -1.11
N HIS A 44 -7.49 10.91 -1.58
CA HIS A 44 -6.85 9.85 -0.79
C HIS A 44 -5.35 10.06 -0.56
N TYR A 45 -4.74 11.09 -1.15
CA TYR A 45 -3.32 11.44 -0.90
C TYR A 45 -3.19 12.31 0.35
N TYR A 46 -3.32 11.66 1.51
CA TYR A 46 -3.10 12.23 2.84
C TYR A 46 -1.97 11.46 3.56
N TRP A 47 -1.68 11.79 4.82
CA TRP A 47 -0.63 11.13 5.60
C TRP A 47 -0.87 9.61 5.67
N GLY A 48 0.08 8.82 5.21
CA GLY A 48 -0.06 7.37 5.14
C GLY A 48 -0.84 6.84 3.93
N SER A 49 -0.89 7.58 2.83
CA SER A 49 -1.55 7.14 1.59
C SER A 49 -1.00 5.80 1.07
N ASN A 50 0.30 5.51 1.25
CA ASN A 50 0.86 4.19 0.94
C ASN A 50 0.31 3.09 1.85
N GLY A 51 0.02 3.40 3.11
CA GLY A 51 -0.70 2.52 4.03
C GLY A 51 -2.06 2.10 3.47
N LEU A 52 -2.83 3.09 3.02
CA LEU A 52 -4.10 2.83 2.37
C LEU A 52 -3.93 1.95 1.12
N VAL A 53 -2.90 2.18 0.29
CA VAL A 53 -2.60 1.34 -0.89
C VAL A 53 -2.37 -0.12 -0.51
N VAL A 54 -1.53 -0.40 0.49
CA VAL A 54 -1.27 -1.79 0.91
C VAL A 54 -2.46 -2.44 1.59
N GLU A 55 -3.27 -1.68 2.33
CA GLU A 55 -4.58 -2.16 2.83
C GLU A 55 -5.50 -2.55 1.67
N ARG A 56 -5.53 -1.75 0.59
CA ARG A 56 -6.28 -2.11 -0.63
C ARG A 56 -5.75 -3.39 -1.27
N ALA A 57 -4.44 -3.60 -1.25
CA ALA A 57 -3.83 -4.85 -1.73
C ALA A 57 -4.32 -6.05 -0.92
N VAL A 58 -4.29 -5.96 0.42
CA VAL A 58 -4.78 -7.02 1.32
C VAL A 58 -6.23 -7.37 1.03
N GLU A 59 -7.10 -6.37 0.88
CA GLU A 59 -8.52 -6.61 0.60
C GLU A 59 -8.75 -7.28 -0.76
N LEU A 60 -8.11 -6.78 -1.82
CA LEU A 60 -8.24 -7.32 -3.17
C LEU A 60 -7.73 -8.76 -3.25
N LEU A 61 -6.57 -9.05 -2.65
CA LEU A 61 -5.98 -10.39 -2.60
C LEU A 61 -6.81 -11.34 -1.72
N THR A 62 -7.35 -10.85 -0.60
CA THR A 62 -8.26 -11.65 0.24
C THR A 62 -9.54 -11.98 -0.51
N ALA A 63 -10.13 -11.02 -1.24
CA ALA A 63 -11.33 -11.21 -2.05
C ALA A 63 -11.09 -12.17 -3.23
N PHE A 64 -9.90 -12.12 -3.85
CA PHE A 64 -9.48 -13.11 -4.82
C PHE A 64 -9.47 -14.52 -4.21
N ARG A 65 -8.87 -14.70 -3.03
CA ARG A 65 -8.79 -16.02 -2.40
C ARG A 65 -10.14 -16.59 -1.96
N THR A 66 -11.16 -15.75 -1.76
CA THR A 66 -12.51 -16.22 -1.40
C THR A 66 -13.41 -16.47 -2.62
N ALA A 67 -13.24 -15.73 -3.72
CA ALA A 67 -14.11 -15.82 -4.90
C ALA A 67 -13.45 -16.36 -6.17
N GLY A 68 -12.12 -16.53 -6.19
CA GLY A 68 -11.37 -17.09 -7.32
C GLY A 68 -11.27 -16.19 -8.56
N ARG A 69 -11.64 -14.91 -8.47
CA ARG A 69 -11.68 -13.97 -9.62
C ARG A 69 -10.30 -13.40 -9.96
N PRO A 70 -9.65 -13.78 -11.08
CA PRO A 70 -8.28 -13.38 -11.38
C PRO A 70 -8.07 -11.86 -11.48
N GLU A 71 -9.10 -11.12 -11.87
CA GLU A 71 -9.02 -9.66 -11.98
C GLU A 71 -8.76 -8.99 -10.62
N LEU A 72 -9.23 -9.60 -9.52
CA LEU A 72 -8.97 -9.11 -8.17
C LEU A 72 -7.52 -9.39 -7.73
N ARG A 73 -6.95 -10.52 -8.17
CA ARG A 73 -5.53 -10.82 -7.96
C ARG A 73 -4.68 -9.76 -8.64
N ASP A 74 -4.94 -9.49 -9.91
CA ASP A 74 -4.18 -8.54 -10.72
C ASP A 74 -4.31 -7.12 -10.17
N ALA A 75 -5.52 -6.71 -9.76
CA ALA A 75 -5.74 -5.43 -9.08
C ALA A 75 -4.99 -5.33 -7.73
N GLY A 76 -4.88 -6.43 -6.98
CA GLY A 76 -4.09 -6.50 -5.75
C GLY A 76 -2.59 -6.37 -6.01
N LEU A 77 -2.06 -7.10 -7.00
CA LEU A 77 -0.68 -6.97 -7.47
C LEU A 77 -0.38 -5.56 -7.98
N ASP A 78 -1.35 -4.93 -8.63
CA ASP A 78 -1.22 -3.58 -9.12
C ASP A 78 -0.92 -2.55 -8.01
N GLN A 79 -1.41 -2.79 -6.79
CA GLN A 79 -1.12 -1.96 -5.63
C GLN A 79 0.33 -2.15 -5.14
N LEU A 80 0.83 -3.39 -5.17
CA LEU A 80 2.22 -3.68 -4.83
C LEU A 80 3.18 -3.09 -5.88
N HIS A 81 2.84 -3.16 -7.16
CA HIS A 81 3.59 -2.48 -8.21
C HIS A 81 3.67 -0.97 -8.00
N TYR A 82 2.58 -0.33 -7.55
CA TYR A 82 2.61 1.09 -7.20
C TYR A 82 3.60 1.38 -6.06
N ILE A 83 3.58 0.56 -5.01
CA ILE A 83 4.49 0.70 -3.84
C ILE A 83 5.95 0.51 -4.23
N LEU A 84 6.22 -0.34 -5.22
CA LEU A 84 7.56 -0.73 -5.65
C LEU A 84 8.09 0.04 -6.87
N GLY A 85 7.40 1.08 -7.35
CA GLY A 85 7.93 1.99 -8.38
C GLY A 85 6.99 2.40 -9.50
N ARG A 86 5.86 1.72 -9.70
CA ARG A 86 4.89 2.06 -10.76
C ARG A 86 3.96 3.19 -10.29
N ASN A 87 4.54 4.36 -10.08
CA ASN A 87 3.84 5.56 -9.61
C ASN A 87 4.38 6.81 -10.31
N GLY A 88 3.73 7.96 -10.07
CA GLY A 88 4.07 9.25 -10.69
C GLY A 88 5.45 9.82 -10.35
N LEU A 89 6.22 9.13 -9.51
CA LEU A 89 7.58 9.49 -9.11
C LEU A 89 8.61 8.46 -9.60
N GLY A 90 8.20 7.30 -10.10
CA GLY A 90 9.11 6.19 -10.40
C GLY A 90 9.82 5.63 -9.16
N LYS A 91 9.28 5.91 -7.97
CA LYS A 91 10.00 5.70 -6.70
C LYS A 91 9.53 4.44 -5.99
N SER A 92 10.45 3.63 -5.46
CA SER A 92 10.07 2.64 -4.45
C SER A 92 9.79 3.34 -3.14
N PHE A 93 8.71 2.97 -2.45
CA PHE A 93 8.39 3.52 -1.14
C PHE A 93 8.87 2.64 0.02
N VAL A 94 9.66 1.61 -0.26
CA VAL A 94 10.23 0.72 0.76
C VAL A 94 11.73 0.94 0.82
N THR A 95 12.25 1.25 2.01
CA THR A 95 13.68 1.46 2.21
C THR A 95 14.49 0.25 1.76
N GLY A 96 15.60 0.49 1.06
CA GLY A 96 16.52 -0.56 0.59
C GLY A 96 15.99 -1.50 -0.51
N LEU A 97 14.78 -1.28 -1.05
CA LEU A 97 14.22 -2.12 -2.12
C LEU A 97 13.97 -1.33 -3.41
N GLY A 98 14.33 -1.91 -4.54
CA GLY A 98 14.20 -1.28 -5.86
C GLY A 98 15.39 -0.37 -6.21
N THR A 99 15.28 0.35 -7.32
CA THR A 99 16.36 1.19 -7.87
C THR A 99 16.38 2.63 -7.33
N ASP A 100 15.26 3.10 -6.77
CA ASP A 100 15.13 4.41 -6.11
C ASP A 100 14.28 4.30 -4.83
N PRO A 101 14.80 3.66 -3.76
CA PRO A 101 14.14 3.60 -2.46
C PRO A 101 14.22 4.93 -1.69
N PRO A 102 13.48 5.09 -0.57
CA PRO A 102 13.74 6.16 0.38
C PRO A 102 15.13 5.97 1.01
N SER A 103 15.94 7.01 0.93
CA SER A 103 17.32 7.09 1.41
C SER A 103 17.45 8.05 2.60
N ARG A 104 16.43 8.87 2.86
CA ARG A 104 16.40 9.85 3.95
C ARG A 104 15.07 9.79 4.71
N PRO A 105 14.62 8.61 5.18
CA PRO A 105 13.36 8.51 5.92
C PRO A 105 13.42 9.35 7.21
N TYR A 106 12.28 9.90 7.62
CA TYR A 106 12.11 10.44 8.97
C TYR A 106 12.06 9.26 9.97
N HIS A 107 13.20 8.62 10.23
CA HIS A 107 13.27 7.45 11.10
C HIS A 107 14.44 7.61 12.07
N GLN A 108 14.14 7.90 13.34
CA GLN A 108 15.14 8.34 14.31
C GLN A 108 16.33 7.38 14.44
N PRO A 109 16.17 6.04 14.53
CA PRO A 109 17.31 5.13 14.53
C PRO A 109 18.20 5.25 13.28
N SER A 110 17.61 5.47 12.10
CA SER A 110 18.39 5.68 10.87
C SER A 110 19.15 7.00 10.89
N LEU A 111 18.56 8.05 11.47
CA LEU A 111 19.11 9.40 11.50
C LEU A 111 20.20 9.59 12.56
N THR A 112 20.05 8.95 13.72
CA THR A 112 21.00 9.08 14.84
C THR A 112 22.15 8.08 14.77
N HIS A 113 22.04 7.04 13.92
CA HIS A 113 23.15 6.13 13.70
C HIS A 113 24.37 6.88 13.13
N PRO A 114 25.61 6.67 13.64
CA PRO A 114 26.79 7.43 13.22
C PRO A 114 27.09 7.39 11.72
N ARG A 115 26.69 6.28 11.06
CA ARG A 115 26.83 6.08 9.61
C ARG A 115 25.58 6.45 8.79
N ARG A 116 24.54 7.02 9.41
CA ARG A 116 23.21 7.28 8.82
C ARG A 116 22.65 6.03 8.10
N LEU A 117 22.62 4.91 8.81
CA LEU A 117 22.21 3.63 8.23
C LEU A 117 20.70 3.61 8.02
N VAL A 118 20.24 3.55 6.78
CA VAL A 118 18.83 3.34 6.46
C VAL A 118 18.49 1.86 6.64
N LEU A 119 17.67 1.54 7.65
CA LEU A 119 17.17 0.19 7.82
C LEU A 119 16.30 -0.21 6.61
N PRO A 120 16.55 -1.35 5.95
CA PRO A 120 15.75 -1.80 4.81
C PRO A 120 14.39 -2.37 5.26
N GLY A 121 13.41 -2.35 4.36
CA GLY A 121 12.09 -2.96 4.57
C GLY A 121 11.02 -2.07 5.23
N LEU A 122 11.33 -0.80 5.48
CA LEU A 122 10.38 0.15 6.06
C LEU A 122 9.52 0.80 4.98
N LEU A 123 8.19 0.69 5.10
CA LEU A 123 7.26 1.38 4.21
C LEU A 123 7.01 2.81 4.70
N VAL A 124 7.40 3.81 3.90
CA VAL A 124 7.14 5.23 4.21
C VAL A 124 5.71 5.63 3.85
N GLY A 125 5.19 6.66 4.54
CA GLY A 125 3.80 7.11 4.42
C GLY A 125 3.35 7.49 3.00
N GLY A 126 4.26 8.00 2.15
CA GLY A 126 4.00 8.27 0.74
C GLY A 126 3.43 9.66 0.46
N PRO A 127 2.89 9.89 -0.75
CA PRO A 127 2.42 11.21 -1.14
C PRO A 127 1.28 11.75 -0.27
N ASN A 128 1.42 12.98 0.18
CA ASN A 128 0.46 13.68 1.03
C ASN A 128 0.28 15.13 0.56
N ALA A 129 -0.87 15.40 -0.07
CA ALA A 129 -1.24 16.73 -0.55
C ALA A 129 -1.93 17.58 0.52
N LYS A 130 -2.10 17.06 1.75
CA LYS A 130 -2.82 17.70 2.85
C LYS A 130 -1.86 18.12 3.97
N GLY A 131 -1.22 19.27 3.80
CA GLY A 131 -0.51 19.94 4.90
C GLY A 131 0.86 19.36 5.27
N ALA A 132 1.50 18.57 4.40
CA ALA A 132 2.81 17.96 4.67
C ALA A 132 4.02 18.80 4.26
N GLY A 133 3.83 20.08 3.89
CA GLY A 133 4.92 20.94 3.40
C GLY A 133 5.47 20.54 2.01
N VAL A 134 4.89 19.52 1.37
CA VAL A 134 5.19 19.13 0.00
C VAL A 134 4.01 19.50 -0.88
N THR A 135 4.24 20.43 -1.80
CA THR A 135 3.23 20.89 -2.75
C THR A 135 3.62 20.46 -4.17
N GLY A 136 2.61 20.20 -4.99
CA GLY A 136 2.80 19.86 -6.39
C GLY A 136 1.47 19.96 -7.12
N ARG A 137 1.52 20.13 -8.44
CA ARG A 137 0.32 20.19 -9.30
C ARG A 137 -0.56 18.95 -9.16
N TRP A 138 0.02 17.81 -8.81
CA TRP A 138 -0.65 16.52 -8.75
C TRP A 138 -0.51 15.90 -7.35
N PRO A 139 -1.62 15.53 -6.67
CA PRO A 139 -1.55 14.93 -5.34
C PRO A 139 -0.67 13.68 -5.25
N ALA A 140 -0.67 12.84 -6.29
CA ALA A 140 0.16 11.64 -6.39
C ALA A 140 1.68 11.90 -6.42
N ARG A 141 2.11 13.16 -6.65
CA ARG A 141 3.51 13.57 -6.67
C ARG A 141 3.89 14.40 -5.44
N ALA A 142 3.00 14.55 -4.46
CA ALA A 142 3.25 15.30 -3.23
C ALA A 142 4.07 14.48 -2.22
N TYR A 143 5.25 14.00 -2.63
CA TYR A 143 6.21 13.28 -1.80
C TYR A 143 7.63 13.80 -2.08
N ARG A 144 8.46 13.79 -1.06
CA ARG A 144 9.90 14.06 -1.19
C ARG A 144 10.68 13.24 -0.17
N ASP A 145 11.81 12.70 -0.59
CA ASP A 145 12.70 11.92 0.25
C ASP A 145 13.62 12.85 1.09
N GLU A 146 13.04 13.43 2.14
CA GLU A 146 13.78 14.26 3.10
C GLU A 146 13.46 13.86 4.54
N ASP A 147 14.48 13.91 5.40
CA ASP A 147 14.48 13.50 6.79
C ASP A 147 13.82 14.50 7.74
N ARG A 148 13.23 15.58 7.21
CA ARG A 148 12.45 16.58 7.96
C ARG A 148 10.96 16.53 7.63
N LEU A 149 10.57 15.72 6.64
CA LEU A 149 9.21 15.68 6.09
C LEU A 149 8.45 14.45 6.58
N TYR A 150 8.21 14.37 7.89
CA TYR A 150 7.51 13.25 8.53
C TYR A 150 6.12 12.98 7.91
N GLY A 151 5.44 14.03 7.44
CA GLY A 151 4.11 13.93 6.82
C GLY A 151 4.06 13.16 5.49
N VAL A 152 5.20 12.85 4.89
CA VAL A 152 5.33 12.03 3.66
C VAL A 152 6.35 10.89 3.78
N ASN A 153 7.39 11.04 4.63
CA ASN A 153 8.57 10.17 4.61
C ASN A 153 8.89 9.48 5.96
N ASP A 154 7.99 9.54 6.93
CA ASP A 154 8.06 8.70 8.13
C ASP A 154 7.55 7.28 7.81
N PRO A 155 8.21 6.20 8.25
CA PRO A 155 7.63 4.87 8.25
C PRO A 155 6.74 4.59 9.46
N ALA A 156 5.83 3.62 9.34
CA ALA A 156 5.04 3.15 10.47
C ALA A 156 4.93 1.63 10.50
N ILE A 157 4.86 1.07 11.73
CA ILE A 157 4.76 -0.37 11.95
C ILE A 157 3.50 -0.97 11.31
N TYR A 158 2.37 -0.26 11.32
CA TYR A 158 1.10 -0.75 10.80
C TYR A 158 1.06 -0.75 9.26
N TRP A 159 1.71 0.21 8.60
CA TRP A 159 1.89 0.16 7.14
C TRP A 159 2.81 -0.98 6.73
N THR A 160 3.91 -1.17 7.46
CA THR A 160 4.87 -2.25 7.17
C THR A 160 4.25 -3.63 7.43
N ALA A 161 3.43 -3.77 8.48
CA ALA A 161 2.68 -5.00 8.75
C ALA A 161 1.66 -5.30 7.64
N ALA A 162 0.91 -4.29 7.16
CA ALA A 162 -0.01 -4.46 6.05
C ALA A 162 0.71 -4.85 4.74
N LEU A 163 1.88 -4.26 4.46
CA LEU A 163 2.72 -4.67 3.34
C LEU A 163 3.17 -6.13 3.47
N ALA A 164 3.67 -6.53 4.64
CA ALA A 164 4.08 -7.90 4.90
C ALA A 164 2.93 -8.89 4.68
N HIS A 165 1.72 -8.55 5.15
CA HIS A 165 0.52 -9.35 4.92
C HIS A 165 0.16 -9.44 3.43
N ALA A 166 0.16 -8.31 2.70
CA ALA A 166 -0.11 -8.31 1.27
C ALA A 166 0.88 -9.20 0.50
N LEU A 167 2.19 -9.11 0.82
CA LEU A 167 3.22 -9.94 0.21
C LEU A 167 3.03 -11.44 0.52
N ALA A 168 2.65 -11.78 1.75
CA ALA A 168 2.35 -13.16 2.13
C ALA A 168 1.14 -13.72 1.36
N LEU A 169 0.12 -12.89 1.12
CA LEU A 169 -1.05 -13.28 0.31
C LEU A 169 -0.69 -13.54 -1.16
N VAL A 170 0.34 -12.88 -1.70
CA VAL A 170 0.87 -13.17 -3.04
C VAL A 170 1.63 -14.49 -3.07
N GLN A 171 2.51 -14.74 -2.10
CA GLN A 171 3.32 -15.96 -2.04
C GLN A 171 2.50 -17.23 -1.77
N ALA A 172 1.36 -17.09 -1.08
CA ALA A 172 0.43 -18.18 -0.81
C ALA A 172 -0.51 -18.49 -1.99
N ALA A 173 -0.21 -18.01 -3.20
CA ALA A 173 -0.96 -18.38 -4.40
C ALA A 173 -0.81 -19.89 -4.65
N PRO A 174 -1.92 -20.59 -4.97
CA PRO A 174 -1.91 -22.05 -5.17
C PRO A 174 -1.08 -22.47 -6.39
#